data_AF-I0XCG9-F1
#
_entry.id   AF-I0XCG9-F1
#
_cell.length_a   1.000
_cell.length_b   1.000
_cell.length_c   1.000
_cell.angle_alpha   90.00
_cell.angle_beta   90.00
_cell.angle_gamma   90.00
#
_symmetry.space_group_name_H-M   'P 1'
#
loop_
_entity.id
_entity.type
_entity.pdbx_description
1 polymer ?
#
loop_
_entity_poly.entity_id
_entity_poly.type
_entity_poly.pdbx_seq_one_letter_code
_entity_poly.pdbx_strand_id
1 'polypeptide(L)'
;MAAGIACFLTNQTVFLRMYALVISVMMLVMFGSTLIFPPNIIYRFACLSDRSIPSSLEHKEVEHYCRNVCIVWCIFFIVNGSISFYTAFFSSEQVWVLYNGGISYILMGLLFGIEFIIRKGVNKKMSKTHPITKFNASSFSDDHIISFEGKWSDKKYKTWLDFLKATAKMRAFIGSSPAEKWILHCEDYWLFTVTFVALLQCKKTILLTQNITEGFLKEIWTDEIGFFTDQKVSGAEDIREILKASAQPEDREIRNTPIIDADSTKIIMFTSGSTGKPKGVEQRMTEFELDNAFIISKWGEEFLSRKLVATVSQHHIYGFLFTVSLPFTLGVPVRRKRIEFPEEFATLNDDKYMIIATPAFLKRSVEIEGKLPLNDSFIFTSGGLLTYEVAEKSARTFGFWPVEVYGSTETSGIAWRRSKNGQEWTPFDNAKIWLGDDGCLRIISPYIKNPEGFATADLAEMLPDGRFLLKGRSDSIVKIEEKRISMTEVENRILDSGLVSDVKVIAMEDRRQYLAAAIELNAQGKAKFADCKKLEINKFFHKYLMQYFENVVIPKKWRFLDKLPTDVQGKKHKEDIKALFLQSEA
;
A
#
# COMPACT_ATOMS: atom_id res chain seq x y z
N MET A 1 -26.75 -30.04 36.51
CA MET A 1 -28.05 -30.70 36.24
C MET A 1 -27.88 -32.20 35.95
N ALA A 2 -27.13 -32.61 34.91
CA ALA A 2 -26.91 -34.03 34.58
C ALA A 2 -26.29 -34.88 35.72
N ALA A 3 -25.27 -34.37 36.42
CA ALA A 3 -24.67 -35.05 37.59
C ALA A 3 -25.66 -35.25 38.76
N GLY A 4 -26.58 -34.29 38.95
CA GLY A 4 -27.64 -34.39 39.95
C GLY A 4 -28.71 -35.41 39.57
N ILE A 5 -29.08 -35.49 38.29
CA ILE A 5 -29.99 -36.50 37.75
C ILE A 5 -29.36 -37.90 37.86
N ALA A 6 -28.09 -38.06 37.51
CA ALA A 6 -27.37 -39.33 37.63
C ALA A 6 -27.27 -39.79 39.10
N CYS A 7 -26.95 -38.88 40.03
CA CYS A 7 -26.97 -39.18 41.46
C CYS A 7 -28.36 -39.59 41.97
N PHE A 8 -29.41 -38.89 41.52
CA PHE A 8 -30.80 -39.18 41.89
C PHE A 8 -31.25 -40.56 41.38
N LEU A 9 -30.88 -40.93 40.16
CA LEU A 9 -31.27 -42.21 39.53
C LEU A 9 -30.46 -43.41 40.05
N THR A 10 -29.21 -43.21 40.44
CA THR A 10 -28.30 -44.30 40.86
C THR A 10 -28.13 -44.41 42.37
N ASN A 11 -28.64 -43.43 43.14
CA ASN A 11 -28.41 -43.25 44.58
C ASN A 11 -26.91 -43.26 44.97
N GLN A 12 -26.02 -42.90 44.04
CA GLN A 12 -24.59 -42.81 44.29
C GLN A 12 -24.14 -41.35 44.32
N THR A 13 -23.69 -40.89 45.49
CA THR A 13 -23.17 -39.54 45.72
C THR A 13 -21.85 -39.25 44.98
N VAL A 14 -21.18 -40.29 44.49
CA VAL A 14 -19.98 -40.20 43.64
C VAL A 14 -20.22 -39.37 42.38
N PHE A 15 -21.41 -39.44 41.76
CA PHE A 15 -21.72 -38.66 40.56
C PHE A 15 -21.75 -37.15 40.81
N LEU A 16 -22.14 -36.73 42.02
CA LEU A 16 -22.03 -35.34 42.44
C LEU A 16 -20.57 -34.95 42.60
N ARG A 17 -19.68 -35.83 43.07
CA ARG A 17 -18.26 -35.51 43.27
C ARG A 17 -17.45 -35.43 41.97
N MET A 18 -17.95 -36.00 40.88
CA MET A 18 -17.28 -36.00 39.58
C MET A 18 -17.41 -34.69 38.79
N TYR A 19 -18.21 -33.71 39.21
CA TYR A 19 -18.43 -32.50 38.40
C TYR A 19 -17.13 -31.75 38.09
N ALA A 20 -16.21 -31.63 39.06
CA ALA A 20 -14.94 -30.91 38.91
C ALA A 20 -14.00 -31.61 37.91
N LEU A 21 -14.00 -32.95 37.92
CA LEU A 21 -13.32 -33.76 36.92
C LEU A 21 -13.90 -33.55 35.53
N VAL A 22 -15.23 -33.63 35.39
CA VAL A 22 -15.92 -33.44 34.11
C VAL A 22 -15.62 -32.07 33.52
N ILE A 23 -15.66 -31.00 34.34
CA ILE A 23 -15.31 -29.65 33.90
C ILE A 23 -13.86 -29.60 33.41
N SER A 24 -12.92 -30.17 34.17
CA SER A 24 -11.50 -30.17 33.78
C SER A 24 -11.28 -30.92 32.46
N VAL A 25 -11.93 -32.06 32.27
CA VAL A 25 -11.87 -32.84 31.02
C VAL A 25 -12.50 -32.06 29.85
N MET A 26 -13.67 -31.44 30.05
CA MET A 26 -14.31 -30.63 29.01
C MET A 26 -13.43 -29.44 28.60
N MET A 27 -12.84 -28.74 29.57
CA MET A 27 -11.93 -27.62 29.31
C MET A 27 -10.65 -28.09 28.62
N LEU A 28 -10.11 -29.25 29.03
CA LEU A 28 -8.95 -29.86 28.37
C LEU A 28 -9.25 -30.20 26.90
N VAL A 29 -10.41 -30.78 26.61
CA VAL A 29 -10.84 -31.09 25.24
C VAL A 29 -11.03 -29.80 24.44
N MET A 30 -11.66 -28.78 25.02
CA MET A 30 -11.89 -27.49 24.37
C MET A 30 -10.56 -26.78 24.03
N PHE A 31 -9.64 -26.65 24.97
CA PHE A 31 -8.34 -26.01 24.71
C PHE A 31 -7.45 -26.89 23.83
N GLY A 32 -7.34 -28.18 24.15
CA GLY A 32 -6.45 -29.14 23.48
C GLY A 32 -6.84 -29.39 22.02
N SER A 33 -8.12 -29.49 21.70
CA SER A 33 -8.57 -29.64 20.31
C SER A 33 -8.13 -28.45 19.44
N THR A 34 -8.12 -27.23 19.98
CA THR A 34 -7.68 -26.03 19.24
C THR A 34 -6.16 -25.90 19.08
N LEU A 35 -5.37 -26.71 19.79
CA LEU A 35 -3.93 -26.85 19.52
C LEU A 35 -3.66 -27.74 18.30
N ILE A 36 -4.56 -28.68 18.02
CA ILE A 36 -4.52 -29.57 16.85
C ILE A 36 -5.14 -28.87 15.63
N PHE A 37 -6.26 -28.15 15.85
CA PHE A 37 -6.98 -27.40 14.83
C PHE A 37 -6.81 -25.88 15.05
N PRO A 38 -5.72 -25.28 14.57
CA PRO A 38 -5.49 -23.84 14.70
C PRO A 38 -6.59 -23.01 13.98
N PRO A 39 -6.81 -21.75 14.37
CA PRO A 39 -6.15 -21.04 15.46
C PRO A 39 -6.60 -21.51 16.85
N ASN A 40 -5.70 -21.46 17.83
CA ASN A 40 -5.98 -21.83 19.22
C ASN A 40 -7.01 -20.90 19.88
N ILE A 41 -7.75 -21.39 20.87
CA ILE A 41 -8.87 -20.64 21.47
C ILE A 41 -8.44 -19.30 22.10
N ILE A 42 -7.26 -19.25 22.71
CA ILE A 42 -6.75 -18.03 23.34
C ILE A 42 -6.44 -16.97 22.29
N TYR A 43 -5.85 -17.36 21.16
CA TYR A 43 -5.61 -16.46 20.04
C TYR A 43 -6.92 -15.92 19.46
N ARG A 44 -7.96 -16.76 19.34
CA ARG A 44 -9.30 -16.29 18.91
C ARG A 44 -9.86 -15.22 19.85
N PHE A 45 -9.75 -15.40 21.16
CA PHE A 45 -10.16 -14.38 22.13
C PHE A 45 -9.32 -13.11 22.04
N ALA A 46 -8.01 -13.24 21.80
CA ALA A 46 -7.14 -12.09 21.58
C ALA A 46 -7.60 -11.29 20.35
N CYS A 47 -7.83 -11.95 19.20
CA CYS A 47 -8.31 -11.30 17.99
C CYS A 47 -9.74 -10.72 18.09
N LEU A 48 -10.60 -11.31 18.93
CA LEU A 48 -11.92 -10.73 19.23
C LEU A 48 -11.80 -9.46 20.05
N SER A 49 -10.84 -9.40 20.97
CA SER A 49 -10.58 -8.22 21.82
C SER A 49 -9.88 -7.11 21.03
N ASP A 50 -8.96 -7.49 20.16
CA ASP A 50 -8.22 -6.58 19.27
C ASP A 50 -8.18 -7.16 17.85
N ARG A 51 -9.03 -6.59 16.99
CA ARG A 51 -9.16 -7.00 15.58
C ARG A 51 -7.94 -6.67 14.73
N SER A 52 -6.96 -5.92 15.24
CA SER A 52 -5.73 -5.56 14.51
C SER A 52 -4.63 -6.62 14.61
N ILE A 53 -4.70 -7.52 15.59
CA ILE A 53 -3.71 -8.60 15.82
C ILE A 53 -3.46 -9.46 14.57
N PRO A 54 -4.49 -9.91 13.82
CA PRO A 54 -4.29 -10.69 12.60
C PRO A 54 -3.35 -10.03 11.56
N SER A 55 -3.26 -8.70 11.62
CA SER A 55 -2.52 -7.86 10.69
C SER A 55 -1.35 -7.10 11.35
N SER A 56 -0.96 -7.43 12.58
CA SER A 56 0.15 -6.74 13.26
C SER A 56 1.51 -7.39 12.92
N LEU A 57 2.61 -6.65 13.16
CA LEU A 57 3.99 -7.19 13.07
C LEU A 57 4.15 -8.45 13.92
N GLU A 58 3.54 -8.40 15.10
CA GLU A 58 3.70 -9.38 16.15
C GLU A 58 2.67 -10.50 16.03
N HIS A 59 1.87 -10.58 14.97
CA HIS A 59 0.89 -11.66 14.75
C HIS A 59 1.45 -13.02 15.19
N LYS A 60 2.63 -13.36 14.67
CA LYS A 60 3.27 -14.66 14.93
C LYS A 60 3.74 -14.79 16.38
N GLU A 61 4.22 -13.71 16.98
CA GLU A 61 4.63 -13.70 18.39
C GLU A 61 3.43 -13.80 19.33
N VAL A 62 2.34 -13.10 19.03
CA VAL A 62 1.06 -13.17 19.74
C VAL A 62 0.46 -14.56 19.59
N GLU A 63 0.44 -15.13 18.38
CA GLU A 63 -0.03 -16.49 18.15
C GLU A 63 0.81 -17.52 18.94
N HIS A 64 2.15 -17.37 18.92
CA HIS A 64 3.06 -18.22 19.67
C HIS A 64 2.86 -18.09 21.19
N TYR A 65 2.73 -16.86 21.70
CA TYR A 65 2.40 -16.58 23.09
C TYR A 65 1.08 -17.22 23.49
N CYS A 66 0.00 -16.99 22.72
CA CYS A 66 -1.32 -17.57 22.97
C CYS A 66 -1.28 -19.10 22.92
N ARG A 67 -0.48 -19.70 22.02
CA ARG A 67 -0.26 -21.15 21.96
C ARG A 67 0.40 -21.66 23.25
N ASN A 68 1.43 -20.98 23.76
CA ASN A 68 2.09 -21.35 25.01
C ASN A 68 1.14 -21.23 26.21
N VAL A 69 0.35 -20.17 26.28
CA VAL A 69 -0.68 -20.01 27.33
C VAL A 69 -1.73 -21.14 27.22
N CYS A 70 -2.12 -21.53 26.01
CA CYS A 70 -3.07 -22.62 25.79
C CYS A 70 -2.51 -23.97 26.28
N ILE A 71 -1.22 -24.25 26.01
CA ILE A 71 -0.52 -25.43 26.53
C ILE A 71 -0.49 -25.43 28.06
N VAL A 72 -0.19 -24.29 28.69
CA VAL A 72 -0.17 -24.16 30.15
C VAL A 72 -1.55 -24.47 30.75
N TRP A 73 -2.64 -23.99 30.13
CA TRP A 73 -4.01 -24.36 30.54
C TRP A 73 -4.30 -25.85 30.38
N CYS A 74 -3.87 -26.48 29.27
CA CYS A 74 -3.99 -27.93 29.11
C CYS A 74 -3.27 -28.71 30.23
N ILE A 75 -2.03 -28.32 30.56
CA ILE A 75 -1.27 -28.94 31.66
C ILE A 75 -2.02 -28.75 32.98
N PHE A 76 -2.53 -27.54 33.25
CA PHE A 76 -3.34 -27.27 34.43
C PHE A 76 -4.57 -28.18 34.50
N PHE A 77 -5.34 -28.32 33.41
CA PHE A 77 -6.53 -29.18 33.40
C PHE A 77 -6.22 -30.67 33.57
N ILE A 78 -5.07 -31.15 33.07
CA ILE A 78 -4.60 -32.53 33.32
C ILE A 78 -4.31 -32.74 34.80
N VAL A 79 -3.52 -31.85 35.41
CA VAL A 79 -3.16 -31.95 36.83
C VAL A 79 -4.38 -31.79 37.73
N ASN A 80 -5.18 -30.75 37.49
CA ASN A 80 -6.40 -30.45 38.24
C ASN A 80 -7.43 -31.57 38.10
N GLY A 81 -7.63 -32.09 36.88
CA GLY A 81 -8.50 -33.24 36.61
C GLY A 81 -8.02 -34.49 37.33
N SER A 82 -6.72 -34.78 37.32
CA SER A 82 -6.15 -35.95 38.01
C SER A 82 -6.34 -35.87 39.54
N ILE A 83 -6.14 -34.70 40.13
CA ILE A 83 -6.37 -34.49 41.57
C ILE A 83 -7.88 -34.52 41.89
N SER A 84 -8.72 -33.96 41.02
CA SER A 84 -10.18 -34.02 41.15
C SER A 84 -10.69 -35.47 41.11
N PHE A 85 -10.14 -36.30 40.20
CA PHE A 85 -10.42 -37.73 40.14
C PHE A 85 -9.97 -38.42 41.43
N TYR A 86 -8.72 -38.22 41.85
CA TYR A 86 -8.19 -38.87 43.04
C TYR A 86 -9.00 -38.52 44.31
N THR A 87 -9.30 -37.23 44.48
CA THR A 87 -10.08 -36.74 45.63
C THR A 87 -11.53 -37.21 45.61
N ALA A 88 -12.13 -37.42 44.43
CA ALA A 88 -13.51 -37.90 44.30
C ALA A 88 -13.68 -39.37 44.69
N PHE A 89 -12.69 -40.23 44.36
CA PHE A 89 -12.79 -41.68 44.52
C PHE A 89 -12.03 -42.25 45.72
N PHE A 90 -10.93 -41.62 46.14
CA PHE A 90 -9.99 -42.20 47.10
C PHE A 90 -9.75 -41.35 48.35
N SER A 91 -10.50 -40.26 48.53
CA SER A 91 -10.32 -39.33 49.67
C SER A 91 -11.61 -39.08 50.44
N SER A 92 -11.48 -38.51 51.65
CA SER A 92 -12.62 -38.09 52.46
C SER A 92 -13.36 -36.90 51.83
N GLU A 93 -14.62 -36.72 52.21
CA GLU A 93 -15.44 -35.61 51.71
C GLU A 93 -14.85 -34.24 52.03
N GLN A 94 -14.26 -34.10 53.22
CA GLN A 94 -13.59 -32.86 53.65
C GLN A 94 -12.43 -32.50 52.73
N VAL A 95 -11.61 -33.48 52.33
CA VAL A 95 -10.49 -33.28 51.41
C VAL A 95 -10.98 -32.92 50.01
N TRP A 96 -12.03 -33.60 49.53
CA TRP A 96 -12.63 -33.30 48.24
C TRP A 96 -13.22 -31.89 48.18
N VAL A 97 -13.98 -31.47 49.21
CA VAL A 97 -14.56 -30.11 49.31
C VAL A 97 -13.45 -29.06 49.37
N LEU A 98 -12.41 -29.28 50.20
CA LEU A 98 -11.30 -28.35 50.33
C LEU A 98 -10.58 -28.11 49.01
N TYR A 99 -10.29 -29.19 48.27
CA TYR A 99 -9.60 -29.05 46.99
C TYR A 99 -10.50 -28.47 45.89
N ASN A 100 -11.63 -29.12 45.62
CA ASN A 100 -12.48 -28.79 44.47
C ASN A 100 -13.35 -27.55 44.71
N GLY A 101 -13.63 -27.21 45.98
CA GLY A 101 -14.38 -26.02 46.39
C GLY A 101 -13.50 -24.83 46.77
N GLY A 102 -12.18 -25.00 46.93
CA GLY A 102 -11.27 -23.95 47.39
C GLY A 102 -9.96 -23.90 46.60
N ILE A 103 -9.07 -24.85 46.84
CA ILE A 103 -7.68 -24.83 46.32
C ILE A 103 -7.66 -24.72 44.78
N SER A 104 -8.48 -25.48 44.08
CA SER A 104 -8.56 -25.48 42.61
C SER A 104 -8.86 -24.07 42.05
N TYR A 105 -9.79 -23.34 42.67
CA TYR A 105 -10.14 -21.98 42.28
C TYR A 105 -9.01 -20.98 42.58
N ILE A 106 -8.33 -21.14 43.71
CA ILE A 106 -7.15 -20.32 44.05
C ILE A 106 -6.05 -20.53 43.00
N LEU A 107 -5.78 -21.78 42.61
CA LEU A 107 -4.79 -22.09 41.59
C LEU A 107 -5.16 -21.52 40.21
N MET A 108 -6.45 -21.60 39.81
CA MET A 108 -6.92 -20.95 38.58
C MET A 108 -6.74 -19.43 38.64
N GLY A 109 -7.09 -18.80 39.78
CA GLY A 109 -6.92 -17.37 39.99
C GLY A 109 -5.47 -16.92 39.92
N LEU A 110 -4.56 -17.70 40.53
CA LEU A 110 -3.11 -17.47 40.44
C LEU A 110 -2.61 -17.62 39.00
N LEU A 111 -3.08 -18.63 38.28
CA LEU A 111 -2.69 -18.84 36.88
C LEU A 111 -3.09 -17.64 36.01
N PHE A 112 -4.31 -17.13 36.17
CA PHE A 112 -4.76 -15.90 35.51
C PHE A 112 -3.94 -14.67 35.92
N GLY A 113 -3.65 -14.51 37.21
CA GLY A 113 -2.86 -13.39 37.71
C GLY A 113 -1.44 -13.37 37.18
N ILE A 114 -0.78 -14.53 37.14
CA ILE A 114 0.57 -14.70 36.58
C ILE A 114 0.55 -14.42 35.08
N GLU A 115 -0.40 -15.01 34.33
CA GLU A 115 -0.54 -14.76 32.90
C GLU A 115 -0.78 -13.28 32.60
N PHE A 116 -1.60 -12.59 33.39
CA PHE A 116 -1.86 -11.15 33.22
C PHE A 116 -0.59 -10.30 33.38
N ILE A 117 0.25 -10.62 34.37
CA ILE A 117 1.52 -9.93 34.60
C ILE A 117 2.49 -10.19 33.44
N ILE A 118 2.61 -11.45 33.01
CA ILE A 118 3.45 -11.83 31.86
C ILE A 118 2.97 -11.11 30.60
N ARG A 119 1.67 -11.10 30.32
CA ARG A 119 1.07 -10.42 29.16
C ARG A 119 1.40 -8.94 29.14
N LYS A 120 1.35 -8.23 30.28
CA LYS A 120 1.79 -6.83 30.35
C LYS A 120 3.26 -6.66 29.97
N GLY A 121 4.12 -7.60 30.38
CA GLY A 121 5.53 -7.62 30.00
C GLY A 121 5.75 -7.88 28.51
N VAL A 122 5.04 -8.85 27.93
CA VAL A 122 5.08 -9.19 26.50
C VAL A 122 4.59 -8.00 25.66
N ASN A 123 3.43 -7.42 26.01
CA ASN A 123 2.88 -6.28 25.28
C ASN A 123 3.78 -5.05 25.28
N LYS A 124 4.63 -4.88 26.32
CA LYS A 124 5.60 -3.77 26.38
C LYS A 124 6.77 -3.98 25.42
N LYS A 125 7.07 -5.22 25.02
CA LYS A 125 8.15 -5.57 24.10
C LYS A 125 7.74 -5.56 22.63
N MET A 126 6.43 -5.59 22.34
CA MET A 126 5.91 -5.52 20.97
C MET A 126 6.20 -4.16 20.33
N SER A 127 6.58 -4.16 19.05
CA SER A 127 6.89 -2.96 18.29
C SER A 127 5.62 -2.14 18.08
N LYS A 128 5.58 -0.95 18.68
CA LYS A 128 4.39 -0.09 18.56
C LYS A 128 4.34 0.54 17.17
N THR A 129 3.33 0.19 16.39
CA THR A 129 2.96 0.92 15.19
C THR A 129 2.06 2.11 15.55
N HIS A 130 2.25 3.23 14.87
CA HIS A 130 1.49 4.46 15.08
C HIS A 130 0.86 4.93 13.77
N PRO A 131 -0.28 4.33 13.35
CA PRO A 131 -0.97 4.75 12.13
C PRO A 131 -1.29 6.25 12.13
N ILE A 132 -1.38 6.86 10.95
CA ILE A 132 -1.67 8.29 10.78
C ILE A 132 -2.97 8.70 11.51
N THR A 133 -3.95 7.80 11.63
CA THR A 133 -5.22 8.13 12.31
C THR A 133 -5.17 7.98 13.83
N LYS A 134 -4.16 7.26 14.36
CA LYS A 134 -4.08 6.87 15.78
C LYS A 134 -2.87 7.42 16.52
N PHE A 135 -1.96 8.12 15.84
CA PHE A 135 -0.82 8.74 16.51
C PHE A 135 -1.28 9.85 17.46
N ASN A 136 -0.43 10.13 18.44
CA ASN A 136 -0.53 11.23 19.37
C ASN A 136 0.86 11.83 19.59
N ALA A 137 0.94 12.95 20.32
CA ALA A 137 2.22 13.64 20.54
C ALA A 137 3.32 12.78 21.19
N SER A 138 2.96 11.71 21.92
CA SER A 138 3.89 10.80 22.59
C SER A 138 4.08 9.46 21.87
N SER A 139 3.63 9.35 20.62
CA SER A 139 3.82 8.14 19.80
C SER A 139 5.30 7.84 19.55
N PHE A 140 6.10 8.88 19.32
CA PHE A 140 7.56 8.80 19.26
C PHE A 140 8.19 9.79 20.24
N SER A 141 9.46 9.58 20.59
CA SER A 141 10.22 10.59 21.36
C SER A 141 10.50 11.81 20.50
N ASP A 142 10.69 12.98 21.14
CA ASP A 142 10.88 14.26 20.43
C ASP A 142 12.06 14.28 19.46
N ASP A 143 13.10 13.51 19.77
CA ASP A 143 14.32 13.35 19.01
C ASP A 143 14.26 12.21 17.98
N HIS A 144 13.17 11.43 17.96
CA HIS A 144 12.98 10.36 16.99
C HIS A 144 13.01 10.92 15.57
N ILE A 145 13.90 10.38 14.73
CA ILE A 145 14.11 10.85 13.37
C ILE A 145 13.05 10.25 12.46
N ILE A 146 12.38 11.10 11.67
CA ILE A 146 11.32 10.67 10.74
C ILE A 146 11.63 11.01 9.29
N SER A 147 12.51 11.99 9.05
CA SER A 147 13.06 12.21 7.72
C SER A 147 14.47 12.76 7.75
N PHE A 148 15.19 12.61 6.65
CA PHE A 148 16.56 13.09 6.48
C PHE A 148 16.81 13.64 5.07
N GLU A 149 17.82 14.49 4.91
CA GLU A 149 18.23 15.06 3.63
C GLU A 149 19.64 14.62 3.22
N GLY A 150 19.80 14.22 1.95
CA GLY A 150 21.08 13.71 1.44
C GLY A 150 21.33 12.29 1.94
N LYS A 151 22.53 12.08 2.50
CA LYS A 151 22.92 10.82 3.13
C LYS A 151 22.50 10.79 4.59
N TRP A 152 22.41 9.60 5.18
CA TRP A 152 22.17 9.48 6.60
C TRP A 152 23.31 10.12 7.42
N SER A 153 24.56 9.87 7.04
CA SER A 153 25.76 10.41 7.70
C SER A 153 25.86 11.94 7.69
N ASP A 154 25.12 12.63 6.83
CA ASP A 154 25.12 14.10 6.75
C ASP A 154 24.44 14.76 7.96
N LYS A 155 23.71 13.98 8.78
CA LYS A 155 23.04 14.44 10.01
C LYS A 155 22.04 15.59 9.82
N LYS A 156 21.48 15.72 8.62
CA LYS A 156 20.42 16.70 8.28
C LYS A 156 19.05 16.07 8.50
N TYR A 157 18.59 16.07 9.74
CA TYR A 157 17.39 15.34 10.15
C TYR A 157 16.18 16.26 10.39
N LYS A 158 14.99 15.67 10.29
CA LYS A 158 13.76 16.17 10.90
C LYS A 158 13.29 15.19 11.93
N THR A 159 13.00 15.69 13.12
CA THR A 159 12.55 14.87 14.24
C THR A 159 11.04 14.88 14.39
N TRP A 160 10.53 14.02 15.26
CA TRP A 160 9.13 14.00 15.67
C TRP A 160 8.65 15.37 16.19
N LEU A 161 9.47 16.05 17.00
CA LEU A 161 9.15 17.40 17.45
C LEU A 161 9.06 18.40 16.30
N ASP A 162 9.92 18.31 15.29
CA ASP A 162 9.81 19.14 14.09
C ASP A 162 8.49 18.90 13.36
N PHE A 163 8.00 17.65 13.34
CA PHE A 163 6.74 17.28 12.69
C PHE A 163 5.55 17.83 13.45
N LEU A 164 5.53 17.69 14.78
CA LEU A 164 4.47 18.26 15.61
C LEU A 164 4.41 19.79 15.46
N LYS A 165 5.56 20.47 15.43
CA LYS A 165 5.63 21.92 15.17
C LYS A 165 5.13 22.29 13.79
N ALA A 166 5.59 21.60 12.75
CA ALA A 166 5.22 21.90 11.37
C ALA A 166 3.74 21.62 11.09
N THR A 167 3.20 20.52 11.62
CA THR A 167 1.77 20.21 11.53
C THR A 167 0.92 21.22 12.30
N ALA A 168 1.35 21.68 13.49
CA ALA A 168 0.65 22.73 14.23
C ALA A 168 0.56 24.04 13.43
N LYS A 169 1.67 24.46 12.80
CA LYS A 169 1.68 25.63 11.90
C LYS A 169 0.74 25.46 10.72
N MET A 170 0.80 24.31 10.04
CA MET A 170 -0.09 24.03 8.92
C MET A 170 -1.56 23.98 9.34
N ARG A 171 -1.89 23.38 10.49
CA ARG A 171 -3.25 23.36 11.03
C ARG A 171 -3.78 24.77 11.30
N ALA A 172 -2.94 25.67 11.85
CA ALA A 172 -3.33 27.05 12.08
C ALA A 172 -3.66 27.78 10.77
N PHE A 173 -2.82 27.60 9.74
CA PHE A 173 -3.06 28.18 8.42
C PHE A 173 -4.34 27.60 7.78
N ILE A 174 -4.47 26.28 7.71
CA ILE A 174 -5.61 25.59 7.11
C ILE A 174 -6.91 25.94 7.84
N GLY A 175 -6.88 26.04 9.18
CA GLY A 175 -8.02 26.39 10.00
C GLY A 175 -8.53 27.82 9.80
N SER A 176 -7.68 28.72 9.28
CA SER A 176 -8.08 30.09 8.93
C SER A 176 -8.71 30.21 7.54
N SER A 177 -8.57 29.18 6.69
CA SER A 177 -9.07 29.19 5.32
C SER A 177 -10.49 28.63 5.23
N PRO A 178 -11.39 29.26 4.44
CA PRO A 178 -12.72 28.73 4.19
C PRO A 178 -12.73 27.54 3.23
N ALA A 179 -11.61 27.22 2.57
CA ALA A 179 -11.55 26.14 1.58
C ALA A 179 -11.74 24.77 2.26
N GLU A 180 -12.71 23.99 1.76
CA GLU A 180 -13.02 22.63 2.24
C GLU A 180 -12.27 21.54 1.48
N LYS A 181 -11.85 21.83 0.25
CA LYS A 181 -11.09 20.92 -0.62
C LYS A 181 -9.72 21.51 -0.91
N TRP A 182 -8.71 20.65 -0.91
CA TRP A 182 -7.33 21.05 -1.10
C TRP A 182 -6.60 20.14 -2.07
N ILE A 183 -6.02 20.71 -3.11
CA ILE A 183 -4.99 20.05 -3.91
C ILE A 183 -3.70 20.04 -3.08
N LEU A 184 -3.08 18.87 -2.96
CA LEU A 184 -1.74 18.71 -2.39
C LEU A 184 -0.82 18.12 -3.45
N HIS A 185 0.04 18.95 -4.03
CA HIS A 185 1.05 18.52 -5.00
C HIS A 185 2.42 19.12 -4.70
N CYS A 186 3.28 18.37 -4.00
CA CYS A 186 4.66 18.77 -3.71
C CYS A 186 5.62 17.60 -3.94
N GLU A 187 6.91 17.87 -4.08
CA GLU A 187 7.94 16.86 -4.36
C GLU A 187 8.71 16.41 -3.13
N ASP A 188 8.79 17.24 -2.10
CA ASP A 188 9.42 16.90 -0.83
C ASP A 188 8.49 16.03 0.04
N TYR A 189 8.87 14.78 0.32
CA TYR A 189 8.06 13.85 1.11
C TYR A 189 7.79 14.34 2.55
N TRP A 190 8.70 15.11 3.13
CA TRP A 190 8.51 15.69 4.46
C TRP A 190 7.41 16.74 4.44
N LEU A 191 7.48 17.68 3.48
CA LEU A 191 6.46 18.71 3.32
C LEU A 191 5.11 18.08 2.98
N PHE A 192 5.10 17.06 2.12
CA PHE A 192 3.89 16.30 1.81
C PHE A 192 3.27 15.69 3.07
N THR A 193 4.07 14.96 3.86
CA THR A 193 3.58 14.25 5.05
C THR A 193 3.03 15.22 6.09
N VAL A 194 3.74 16.31 6.36
CA VAL A 194 3.29 17.37 7.28
C VAL A 194 1.94 17.96 6.84
N THR A 195 1.84 18.37 5.58
CA THR A 195 0.63 19.04 5.07
C THR A 195 -0.54 18.06 4.95
N PHE A 196 -0.28 16.83 4.50
CA PHE A 196 -1.28 15.77 4.40
C PHE A 196 -1.90 15.47 5.76
N VAL A 197 -1.09 15.28 6.80
CA VAL A 197 -1.60 15.03 8.16
C VAL A 197 -2.36 16.25 8.70
N ALA A 198 -1.86 17.47 8.49
CA ALA A 198 -2.56 18.68 8.92
C ALA A 198 -3.94 18.83 8.26
N LEU A 199 -4.06 18.53 6.96
CA LEU A 199 -5.34 18.52 6.24
C LEU A 199 -6.33 17.52 6.84
N LEU A 200 -5.86 16.30 7.16
CA LEU A 200 -6.69 15.29 7.83
C LEU A 200 -7.16 15.74 9.22
N GLN A 201 -6.26 16.32 10.01
CA GLN A 201 -6.58 16.84 11.35
C GLN A 201 -7.59 18.01 11.29
N CYS A 202 -7.57 18.79 10.22
CA CYS A 202 -8.55 19.84 9.92
C CYS A 202 -9.81 19.32 9.21
N LYS A 203 -9.96 17.99 9.04
CA LYS A 203 -11.11 17.33 8.40
C LYS A 203 -11.38 17.80 6.97
N LYS A 204 -10.35 18.22 6.24
CA LYS A 204 -10.47 18.71 4.85
C LYS A 204 -10.48 17.54 3.86
N THR A 205 -11.08 17.78 2.69
CA THR A 205 -11.01 16.83 1.56
C THR A 205 -9.71 17.03 0.80
N ILE A 206 -8.95 15.97 0.60
CA ILE A 206 -7.62 16.02 -0.03
C ILE A 206 -7.71 15.52 -1.47
N LEU A 207 -7.18 16.31 -2.39
CA LEU A 207 -7.08 16.01 -3.81
C LEU A 207 -5.60 15.77 -4.16
N LEU A 208 -5.25 14.52 -4.49
CA LEU A 208 -3.88 14.14 -4.87
C LEU A 208 -3.79 14.04 -6.39
N THR A 209 -2.91 14.85 -6.99
CA THR A 209 -2.81 15.02 -8.45
C THR A 209 -1.53 14.40 -9.00
N GLN A 210 -1.60 13.76 -10.17
CA GLN A 210 -0.42 13.12 -10.77
C GLN A 210 0.53 14.10 -11.46
N ASN A 211 0.02 15.27 -11.85
CA ASN A 211 0.79 16.34 -12.44
C ASN A 211 0.09 17.68 -12.17
N ILE A 212 0.76 18.75 -12.56
CA ILE A 212 0.31 20.14 -12.39
C ILE A 212 0.33 20.88 -13.74
N THR A 213 0.13 20.18 -14.85
CA THR A 213 0.08 20.86 -16.15
C THR A 213 -1.13 21.79 -16.18
N GLU A 214 -1.01 22.90 -16.92
CA GLU A 214 -2.05 23.92 -16.97
C GLU A 214 -3.41 23.36 -17.45
N GLY A 215 -3.38 22.47 -18.45
CA GLY A 215 -4.58 21.81 -18.96
C GLY A 215 -5.26 20.93 -17.90
N PHE A 216 -4.47 20.15 -17.16
CA PHE A 216 -4.98 19.30 -16.08
C PHE A 216 -5.55 20.12 -14.93
N LEU A 217 -4.83 21.16 -14.49
CA LEU A 217 -5.28 22.03 -13.41
C LEU A 217 -6.56 22.77 -13.77
N LYS A 218 -6.75 23.23 -15.01
CA LYS A 218 -8.01 23.85 -15.46
C LYS A 218 -9.23 22.94 -15.32
N GLU A 219 -9.05 21.62 -15.34
CA GLU A 219 -10.15 20.66 -15.20
C GLU A 219 -10.57 20.42 -13.74
N ILE A 220 -9.69 20.68 -12.76
CA ILE A 220 -9.91 20.30 -11.35
C ILE A 220 -9.71 21.41 -10.32
N TRP A 221 -9.04 22.51 -10.69
CA TRP A 221 -8.68 23.59 -9.78
C TRP A 221 -9.55 24.82 -10.07
N THR A 222 -10.35 25.19 -9.08
CA THR A 222 -11.21 26.37 -9.06
C THR A 222 -10.84 27.26 -7.87
N ASP A 223 -11.29 28.51 -7.85
CA ASP A 223 -10.96 29.47 -6.78
C ASP A 223 -11.40 29.03 -5.37
N GLU A 224 -12.37 28.11 -5.27
CA GLU A 224 -12.85 27.53 -4.00
C GLU A 224 -11.96 26.40 -3.46
N ILE A 225 -11.06 25.88 -4.30
CA ILE A 225 -10.17 24.77 -3.98
C ILE A 225 -8.80 25.34 -3.67
N GLY A 226 -8.38 25.20 -2.41
CA GLY A 226 -7.03 25.57 -2.02
C GLY A 226 -6.00 24.66 -2.68
N PHE A 227 -4.78 25.14 -2.89
CA PHE A 227 -3.72 24.37 -3.54
C PHE A 227 -2.39 24.58 -2.83
N PHE A 228 -1.89 23.53 -2.17
CA PHE A 228 -0.54 23.48 -1.60
C PHE A 228 0.48 22.85 -2.54
N THR A 229 1.63 23.50 -2.68
CA THR A 229 2.77 22.99 -3.45
C THR A 229 4.12 23.45 -2.90
N ASP A 230 5.20 22.80 -3.34
CA ASP A 230 6.58 23.29 -3.23
C ASP A 230 7.17 23.64 -4.61
N GLN A 231 6.34 23.68 -5.65
CA GLN A 231 6.69 24.07 -7.01
C GLN A 231 6.18 25.48 -7.31
N LYS A 232 6.68 26.10 -8.39
CA LYS A 232 6.24 27.43 -8.81
C LYS A 232 4.95 27.32 -9.62
N VAL A 233 3.81 27.47 -8.95
CA VAL A 233 2.48 27.54 -9.57
C VAL A 233 1.79 28.84 -9.17
N SER A 234 1.39 29.65 -10.14
CA SER A 234 0.72 30.94 -9.87
C SER A 234 -0.61 30.71 -9.16
N GLY A 235 -0.83 31.39 -8.02
CA GLY A 235 -2.05 31.28 -7.22
C GLY A 235 -2.08 30.11 -6.22
N ALA A 236 -1.07 29.22 -6.26
CA ALA A 236 -0.94 28.16 -5.28
C ALA A 236 -0.14 28.63 -4.06
N GLU A 237 -0.44 28.03 -2.91
CA GLU A 237 0.18 28.30 -1.62
C GLU A 237 1.51 27.51 -1.48
N ASP A 238 2.62 28.22 -1.27
CA ASP A 238 3.92 27.59 -1.05
C ASP A 238 4.05 27.12 0.41
N ILE A 239 4.12 25.80 0.60
CA ILE A 239 4.20 25.15 1.92
C ILE A 239 5.41 25.67 2.72
N ARG A 240 6.54 25.96 2.06
CA ARG A 240 7.77 26.41 2.72
C ARG A 240 7.62 27.81 3.29
N GLU A 241 7.00 28.70 2.51
CA GLU A 241 6.75 30.07 2.92
C GLU A 241 5.75 30.12 4.08
N ILE A 242 4.70 29.30 4.04
CA ILE A 242 3.76 29.16 5.17
C ILE A 242 4.49 28.74 6.45
N LEU A 243 5.28 27.67 6.40
CA LEU A 243 6.00 27.17 7.57
C LEU A 243 7.00 28.18 8.15
N LYS A 244 7.60 29.00 7.27
CA LYS A 244 8.60 30.02 7.61
C LYS A 244 7.95 31.29 8.17
N ALA A 245 6.84 31.73 7.60
CA ALA A 245 6.09 32.92 8.01
C ALA A 245 5.24 32.68 9.27
N SER A 246 4.79 31.45 9.50
CA SER A 246 3.97 31.11 10.68
C SER A 246 4.73 31.33 11.97
N ALA A 247 4.05 31.96 12.95
CA ALA A 247 4.53 32.11 14.31
C ALA A 247 4.92 30.75 14.93
N GLN A 248 5.79 30.77 15.94
CA GLN A 248 6.13 29.55 16.67
C GLN A 248 4.94 29.16 17.55
N PRO A 249 4.37 27.96 17.36
CA PRO A 249 3.24 27.50 18.16
C PRO A 249 3.66 27.27 19.61
N GLU A 250 2.73 27.47 20.54
CA GLU A 250 2.92 27.13 21.94
C GLU A 250 3.04 25.61 22.13
N ASP A 251 3.68 25.14 23.20
CA ASP A 251 3.82 23.69 23.45
C ASP A 251 2.46 22.98 23.50
N ARG A 252 1.44 23.62 24.09
CA ARG A 252 0.07 23.09 24.07
C ARG A 252 -0.45 22.83 22.65
N GLU A 253 -0.16 23.72 21.70
CA GLU A 253 -0.60 23.61 20.31
C GLU A 253 0.20 22.57 19.53
N ILE A 254 1.51 22.46 19.83
CA ILE A 254 2.40 21.43 19.30
C ILE A 254 1.92 20.04 19.73
N ARG A 255 1.58 19.88 21.01
CA ARG A 255 1.15 18.59 21.59
C ARG A 255 -0.32 18.26 21.34
N ASN A 256 -1.12 19.23 20.93
CA ASN A 256 -2.49 18.97 20.50
C ASN A 256 -2.48 18.23 19.15
N THR A 257 -2.91 16.97 19.18
CA THR A 257 -3.01 16.09 18.00
C THR A 257 -4.48 15.74 17.78
N PRO A 258 -5.21 16.52 16.96
CA PRO A 258 -6.64 16.26 16.72
C PRO A 258 -6.89 14.85 16.21
N ILE A 259 -7.96 14.23 16.70
CA ILE A 259 -8.37 12.88 16.32
C ILE A 259 -8.75 12.88 14.83
N ILE A 260 -8.21 11.94 14.08
CA ILE A 260 -8.58 11.67 12.70
C ILE A 260 -9.44 10.41 12.71
N ASP A 261 -10.71 10.54 12.33
CA ASP A 261 -11.57 9.39 12.09
C ASP A 261 -11.27 8.79 10.72
N ALA A 262 -10.65 7.61 10.71
CA ALA A 262 -10.21 6.92 9.51
C ALA A 262 -11.34 6.74 8.49
N ASP A 263 -12.54 6.40 8.96
CA ASP A 263 -13.69 6.08 8.13
C ASP A 263 -14.39 7.31 7.54
N SER A 264 -14.15 8.50 8.12
CA SER A 264 -14.72 9.76 7.64
C SER A 264 -13.79 10.54 6.71
N THR A 265 -12.52 10.14 6.58
CA THR A 265 -11.56 10.85 5.71
C THR A 265 -11.98 10.80 4.24
N LYS A 266 -11.66 11.84 3.47
CA LYS A 266 -11.98 11.94 2.04
C LYS A 266 -10.73 12.30 1.25
N ILE A 267 -10.16 11.30 0.57
CA ILE A 267 -8.92 11.45 -0.20
C ILE A 267 -9.22 11.02 -1.63
N ILE A 268 -9.10 11.93 -2.58
CA ILE A 268 -9.36 11.68 -3.99
C ILE A 268 -8.02 11.61 -4.71
N MET A 269 -7.64 10.40 -5.13
CA MET A 269 -6.44 10.18 -5.92
C MET A 269 -6.77 10.24 -7.40
N PHE A 270 -6.30 11.26 -8.11
CA PHE A 270 -6.51 11.36 -9.54
C PHE A 270 -5.65 10.34 -10.29
N THR A 271 -6.26 9.74 -11.31
CA THR A 271 -5.60 8.83 -12.25
C THR A 271 -5.78 9.32 -13.68
N SER A 272 -4.82 9.00 -14.54
CA SER A 272 -4.95 9.11 -16.00
C SER A 272 -6.05 8.16 -16.47
N GLY A 273 -7.29 8.65 -16.45
CA GLY A 273 -8.49 7.88 -16.78
C GLY A 273 -8.49 7.42 -18.25
N SER A 274 -9.33 6.43 -18.56
CA SER A 274 -9.50 5.92 -19.91
C SER A 274 -10.36 6.78 -20.84
N THR A 275 -10.97 7.84 -20.31
CA THR A 275 -12.16 8.53 -20.88
C THR A 275 -12.02 10.05 -21.05
N GLY A 276 -10.84 10.64 -21.23
CA GLY A 276 -10.70 12.11 -21.39
C GLY A 276 -10.33 12.80 -20.10
N LYS A 277 -11.23 12.67 -19.13
CA LYS A 277 -11.21 13.49 -17.92
C LYS A 277 -10.44 12.81 -16.78
N PRO A 278 -9.71 13.57 -15.94
CA PRO A 278 -9.13 13.08 -14.70
C PRO A 278 -10.17 12.34 -13.87
N LYS A 279 -9.94 11.04 -13.65
CA LYS A 279 -10.81 10.22 -12.81
C LYS A 279 -10.22 10.15 -11.41
N GLY A 280 -10.93 10.71 -10.44
CA GLY A 280 -10.62 10.59 -9.03
C GLY A 280 -11.08 9.24 -8.47
N VAL A 281 -10.18 8.50 -7.83
CA VAL A 281 -10.51 7.33 -7.02
C VAL A 281 -10.59 7.77 -5.57
N GLU A 282 -11.77 7.64 -4.97
CA GLU A 282 -11.98 8.03 -3.57
C GLU A 282 -11.52 6.94 -2.61
N GLN A 283 -10.58 7.30 -1.75
CA GLN A 283 -9.98 6.49 -0.70
C GLN A 283 -10.15 7.15 0.67
N ARG A 284 -10.07 6.34 1.72
CA ARG A 284 -10.03 6.75 3.11
C ARG A 284 -8.77 6.19 3.77
N MET A 285 -8.40 6.76 4.89
CA MET A 285 -7.29 6.26 5.70
C MET A 285 -7.53 4.83 6.18
N THR A 286 -8.78 4.41 6.41
CA THR A 286 -9.10 3.01 6.76
C THR A 286 -8.52 2.03 5.74
N GLU A 287 -8.72 2.28 4.45
CA GLU A 287 -8.22 1.39 3.40
C GLU A 287 -6.68 1.38 3.36
N PHE A 288 -6.03 2.54 3.47
CA PHE A 288 -4.56 2.63 3.50
C PHE A 288 -3.94 1.94 4.72
N GLU A 289 -4.54 2.08 5.91
CA GLU A 289 -4.01 1.51 7.13
C GLU A 289 -4.20 -0.01 7.21
N LEU A 290 -5.29 -0.54 6.62
CA LEU A 290 -5.48 -1.98 6.45
C LEU A 290 -4.45 -2.59 5.50
N ASP A 291 -4.11 -1.89 4.41
CA ASP A 291 -3.05 -2.31 3.48
C ASP A 291 -1.67 -2.27 4.16
N ASN A 292 -1.36 -1.18 4.88
CA ASN A 292 -0.12 -1.06 5.64
C ASN A 292 0.04 -2.23 6.62
N ALA A 293 -0.98 -2.52 7.41
CA ALA A 293 -0.94 -3.60 8.40
C ALA A 293 -0.57 -4.94 7.75
N PHE A 294 -1.10 -5.22 6.55
CA PHE A 294 -0.71 -6.41 5.82
C PHE A 294 0.77 -6.40 5.38
N ILE A 295 1.26 -5.31 4.77
CA ILE A 295 2.67 -5.20 4.35
C ILE A 295 3.61 -5.33 5.56
N ILE A 296 3.23 -4.69 6.66
CA ILE A 296 3.88 -4.75 7.98
C ILE A 296 3.99 -6.21 8.44
N SER A 297 2.90 -6.98 8.44
CA SER A 297 2.91 -8.40 8.86
C SER A 297 3.86 -9.30 8.07
N LYS A 298 4.21 -8.92 6.83
CA LYS A 298 5.10 -9.67 5.94
C LYS A 298 6.54 -9.20 5.99
N TRP A 299 6.77 -7.88 6.01
CA TRP A 299 8.09 -7.28 5.78
C TRP A 299 8.47 -6.19 6.79
N GLY A 300 7.71 -5.99 7.85
CA GLY A 300 7.94 -4.87 8.77
C GLY A 300 9.31 -4.86 9.45
N GLU A 301 9.89 -6.02 9.77
CA GLU A 301 11.27 -6.13 10.26
C GLU A 301 12.30 -5.62 9.24
N GLU A 302 12.05 -5.83 7.94
CA GLU A 302 12.92 -5.35 6.87
C GLU A 302 12.86 -3.81 6.75
N PHE A 303 11.71 -3.21 7.06
CA PHE A 303 11.54 -1.76 7.14
C PHE A 303 12.20 -1.18 8.39
N LEU A 304 11.97 -1.76 9.57
CA LEU A 304 12.50 -1.27 10.85
C LEU A 304 14.04 -1.32 10.91
N SER A 305 14.65 -2.25 10.19
CA SER A 305 16.12 -2.42 10.14
C SER A 305 16.83 -1.50 9.14
N ARG A 306 16.12 -0.65 8.39
CA ARG A 306 16.68 0.16 7.29
C ARG A 306 16.16 1.59 7.26
N LYS A 307 16.84 2.48 6.54
CA LYS A 307 16.36 3.81 6.17
C LYS A 307 15.70 3.78 4.80
N LEU A 308 14.67 4.58 4.57
CA LEU A 308 13.92 4.52 3.32
C LEU A 308 14.41 5.57 2.32
N VAL A 309 14.69 5.12 1.09
CA VAL A 309 14.92 5.97 -0.08
C VAL A 309 13.99 5.53 -1.21
N ALA A 310 13.56 6.48 -2.04
CA ALA A 310 12.55 6.22 -3.05
C ALA A 310 12.89 6.89 -4.37
N THR A 311 12.45 6.27 -5.47
CA THR A 311 12.50 6.82 -6.83
C THR A 311 11.09 7.16 -7.34
N VAL A 312 10.08 7.05 -6.47
CA VAL A 312 8.66 7.11 -6.82
C VAL A 312 7.99 8.34 -6.25
N SER A 313 7.13 8.99 -7.01
CA SER A 313 6.31 10.08 -6.48
C SER A 313 5.22 9.55 -5.54
N GLN A 314 5.03 10.24 -4.42
CA GLN A 314 3.94 10.04 -3.46
C GLN A 314 2.56 10.39 -4.01
N HIS A 315 2.48 10.99 -5.21
CA HIS A 315 1.20 11.26 -5.89
C HIS A 315 0.60 10.02 -6.55
N HIS A 316 1.38 8.94 -6.67
CA HIS A 316 0.89 7.63 -7.06
C HIS A 316 0.60 6.77 -5.83
N ILE A 317 -0.43 5.90 -5.89
CA ILE A 317 -0.82 5.02 -4.78
C ILE A 317 0.35 4.24 -4.18
N TYR A 318 1.22 3.67 -5.03
CA TYR A 318 2.39 2.93 -4.60
C TYR A 318 3.38 3.81 -3.82
N GLY A 319 3.68 4.99 -4.35
CA GLY A 319 4.55 5.95 -3.66
C GLY A 319 3.93 6.42 -2.35
N PHE A 320 2.64 6.82 -2.35
CA PHE A 320 1.94 7.24 -1.13
C PHE A 320 2.03 6.18 -0.02
N LEU A 321 1.71 4.92 -0.34
CA LEU A 321 1.75 3.83 0.62
C LEU A 321 3.17 3.63 1.15
N PHE A 322 4.16 3.48 0.27
CA PHE A 322 5.51 3.08 0.66
C PHE A 322 6.43 4.22 1.12
N THR A 323 6.12 5.48 0.83
CA THR A 323 6.97 6.64 1.21
C THR A 323 6.30 7.59 2.22
N VAL A 324 4.99 7.47 2.44
CA VAL A 324 4.24 8.31 3.39
C VAL A 324 3.55 7.45 4.43
N SER A 325 2.55 6.64 4.04
CA SER A 325 1.64 5.98 4.98
C SER A 325 2.33 4.89 5.83
N LEU A 326 3.00 3.95 5.17
CA LEU A 326 3.71 2.84 5.80
C LEU A 326 4.90 3.29 6.67
N PRO A 327 5.86 4.10 6.17
CA PRO A 327 6.99 4.52 6.99
C PRO A 327 6.57 5.41 8.16
N PHE A 328 5.51 6.23 8.01
CA PHE A 328 4.95 6.97 9.16
C PHE A 328 4.43 6.02 10.23
N THR A 329 3.67 5.00 9.82
CA THR A 329 3.11 3.98 10.73
C THR A 329 4.19 3.25 11.51
N LEU A 330 5.34 2.98 10.90
CA LEU A 330 6.48 2.30 11.53
C LEU A 330 7.48 3.24 12.21
N GLY A 331 7.37 4.56 12.02
CA GLY A 331 8.39 5.53 12.44
C GLY A 331 9.73 5.37 11.72
N VAL A 332 9.74 4.85 10.49
CA VAL A 332 10.97 4.64 9.71
C VAL A 332 11.41 5.95 9.04
N PRO A 333 12.68 6.38 9.19
CA PRO A 333 13.16 7.59 8.54
C PRO A 333 13.12 7.51 7.01
N VAL A 334 12.54 8.52 6.37
CA VAL A 334 12.45 8.65 4.90
C VAL A 334 13.37 9.76 4.39
N ARG A 335 14.13 9.51 3.32
CA ARG A 335 14.88 10.56 2.63
C ARG A 335 13.90 11.54 2.00
N ARG A 336 14.01 12.83 2.30
CA ARG A 336 13.05 13.89 1.92
C ARG A 336 12.84 14.05 0.42
N LYS A 337 13.88 13.80 -0.39
CA LYS A 337 13.85 13.95 -1.84
C LYS A 337 14.01 12.60 -2.50
N ARG A 338 13.24 12.38 -3.55
CA ARG A 338 13.37 11.23 -4.44
C ARG A 338 14.76 11.19 -5.08
N ILE A 339 15.22 9.99 -5.39
CA ILE A 339 16.38 9.76 -6.23
C ILE A 339 15.92 9.91 -7.68
N GLU A 340 16.52 10.85 -8.41
CA GLU A 340 16.17 11.13 -9.80
C GLU A 340 17.15 10.47 -10.77
N PHE A 341 18.41 10.31 -10.33
CA PHE A 341 19.49 9.77 -11.13
C PHE A 341 20.10 8.52 -10.46
N PRO A 342 20.29 7.40 -11.19
CA PRO A 342 20.81 6.17 -10.60
C PRO A 342 22.19 6.32 -9.94
N GLU A 343 23.03 7.23 -10.41
CA GLU A 343 24.37 7.51 -9.90
C GLU A 343 24.34 7.95 -8.42
N GLU A 344 23.23 8.54 -7.97
CA GLU A 344 23.08 8.95 -6.56
C GLU A 344 23.17 7.77 -5.60
N PHE A 345 22.79 6.55 -6.02
CA PHE A 345 22.90 5.35 -5.17
C PHE A 345 24.35 5.02 -4.80
N ALA A 346 25.33 5.39 -5.64
CA ALA A 346 26.74 5.17 -5.32
C ALA A 346 27.18 5.94 -4.06
N THR A 347 26.41 6.95 -3.68
CA THR A 347 26.70 7.81 -2.54
C THR A 347 26.07 7.31 -1.24
N LEU A 348 25.13 6.35 -1.28
CA LEU A 348 24.30 5.87 -0.16
C LEU A 348 24.89 4.61 0.50
N ASN A 349 26.15 4.67 0.87
CA ASN A 349 26.90 3.54 1.46
C ASN A 349 27.08 3.65 2.98
N ASP A 350 26.42 4.63 3.59
CA ASP A 350 26.60 5.07 4.97
C ASP A 350 25.63 4.41 5.97
N ASP A 351 24.60 3.72 5.50
CA ASP A 351 23.68 2.91 6.30
C ASP A 351 23.03 1.82 5.41
N LYS A 352 22.10 1.03 5.97
CA LYS A 352 21.26 0.07 5.25
C LYS A 352 20.02 0.75 4.71
N TYR A 353 19.70 0.49 3.44
CA TYR A 353 18.61 1.18 2.75
C TYR A 353 17.52 0.24 2.22
N MET A 354 16.27 0.60 2.55
CA MET A 354 15.07 0.14 1.88
C MET A 354 14.85 1.03 0.65
N ILE A 355 14.83 0.44 -0.53
CA ILE A 355 14.71 1.13 -1.81
C ILE A 355 13.33 0.87 -2.39
N ILE A 356 12.53 1.94 -2.51
CA ILE A 356 11.22 1.91 -3.15
C ILE A 356 11.40 2.39 -4.59
N ALA A 357 11.49 1.45 -5.53
CA ALA A 357 11.87 1.73 -6.91
C ALA A 357 10.80 1.31 -7.90
N THR A 358 10.98 1.71 -9.15
CA THR A 358 10.13 1.26 -10.23
C THR A 358 10.88 0.43 -11.27
N PRO A 359 10.20 -0.44 -12.05
CA PRO A 359 10.88 -1.23 -13.07
C PRO A 359 11.66 -0.39 -14.10
N ALA A 360 11.12 0.76 -14.52
CA ALA A 360 11.77 1.68 -15.45
C ALA A 360 13.00 2.37 -14.81
N PHE A 361 12.93 2.70 -13.53
CA PHE A 361 14.11 3.22 -12.81
C PHE A 361 15.18 2.14 -12.66
N LEU A 362 14.80 0.93 -12.24
CA LEU A 362 15.72 -0.20 -12.11
C LEU A 362 16.39 -0.53 -13.43
N LYS A 363 15.63 -0.55 -14.54
CA LYS A 363 16.18 -0.76 -15.89
C LYS A 363 17.27 0.25 -16.24
N ARG A 364 17.05 1.53 -15.96
CA ARG A 364 18.09 2.57 -16.14
C ARG A 364 19.28 2.39 -15.22
N SER A 365 19.03 1.94 -13.99
CA SER A 365 20.08 1.78 -12.96
C SER A 365 21.03 0.63 -13.26
N VAL A 366 20.52 -0.44 -13.85
CA VAL A 366 21.32 -1.64 -14.18
C VAL A 366 22.04 -1.53 -15.52
N GLU A 367 21.83 -0.45 -16.28
CA GLU A 367 22.64 -0.10 -17.44
C GLU A 367 24.00 0.48 -17.01
N ILE A 368 24.14 0.96 -15.77
CA ILE A 368 25.42 1.35 -15.18
C ILE A 368 26.25 0.08 -14.93
N GLU A 369 27.47 0.03 -15.48
CA GLU A 369 28.38 -1.08 -15.26
C GLU A 369 28.92 -1.08 -13.82
N GLY A 370 28.76 -2.22 -13.12
CA GLY A 370 29.37 -2.46 -11.82
C GLY A 370 28.38 -2.63 -10.67
N LYS A 371 28.91 -3.09 -9.53
CA LYS A 371 28.17 -3.23 -8.28
C LYS A 371 28.19 -1.90 -7.53
N LEU A 372 27.03 -1.43 -7.10
CA LEU A 372 26.92 -0.26 -6.24
C LEU A 372 27.42 -0.60 -4.83
N PRO A 373 28.09 0.34 -4.14
CA PRO A 373 28.62 0.14 -2.79
C PRO A 373 27.52 0.17 -1.71
N LEU A 374 26.36 -0.44 -1.95
CA LEU A 374 25.24 -0.46 -1.01
C LEU A 374 25.42 -1.57 0.03
N ASN A 375 25.10 -1.24 1.29
CA ASN A 375 25.12 -2.19 2.40
C ASN A 375 23.72 -2.78 2.61
N ASP A 376 23.57 -4.10 2.41
CA ASP A 376 22.35 -4.86 2.78
C ASP A 376 21.05 -4.17 2.32
N SER A 377 20.94 -3.89 1.01
CA SER A 377 19.76 -3.24 0.45
C SER A 377 18.56 -4.19 0.42
N PHE A 378 17.36 -3.66 0.60
CA PHE A 378 16.11 -4.36 0.33
C PHE A 378 15.31 -3.54 -0.68
N ILE A 379 14.79 -4.16 -1.74
CA ILE A 379 14.15 -3.43 -2.85
C ILE A 379 12.70 -3.90 -3.01
N PHE A 380 11.77 -2.95 -2.96
CA PHE A 380 10.42 -3.13 -3.49
C PHE A 380 10.30 -2.47 -4.86
N THR A 381 9.49 -3.08 -5.72
CA THR A 381 9.13 -2.46 -6.99
C THR A 381 7.71 -2.73 -7.44
N SER A 382 7.08 -1.72 -8.04
CA SER A 382 5.71 -1.80 -8.56
C SER A 382 5.50 -0.81 -9.71
N GLY A 383 4.30 -0.82 -10.29
CA GLY A 383 3.88 0.11 -11.36
C GLY A 383 4.00 -0.45 -12.78
N GLY A 384 4.90 -1.42 -13.03
CA GLY A 384 5.10 -2.04 -14.35
C GLY A 384 5.57 -3.49 -14.27
N LEU A 385 5.80 -4.12 -15.42
CA LEU A 385 6.42 -5.44 -15.49
C LEU A 385 7.94 -5.28 -15.32
N LEU A 386 8.51 -5.94 -14.32
CA LEU A 386 9.96 -6.13 -14.21
C LEU A 386 10.32 -7.40 -14.99
N THR A 387 11.21 -7.28 -15.98
CA THR A 387 11.70 -8.46 -16.71
C THR A 387 12.69 -9.23 -15.84
N TYR A 388 12.79 -10.54 -16.06
CA TYR A 388 13.76 -11.38 -15.35
C TYR A 388 15.19 -10.85 -15.49
N GLU A 389 15.58 -10.41 -16.69
CA GLU A 389 16.90 -9.85 -16.97
C GLU A 389 17.18 -8.60 -16.10
N VAL A 390 16.22 -7.68 -15.98
CA VAL A 390 16.39 -6.49 -15.14
C VAL A 390 16.42 -6.88 -13.66
N ALA A 391 15.63 -7.86 -13.23
CA ALA A 391 15.63 -8.36 -11.85
C ALA A 391 16.98 -9.02 -11.48
N GLU A 392 17.54 -9.83 -12.37
CA GLU A 392 18.84 -10.47 -12.20
C GLU A 392 19.96 -9.44 -12.15
N LYS A 393 19.97 -8.49 -13.10
CA LYS A 393 20.95 -7.41 -13.10
C LYS A 393 20.82 -6.53 -11.85
N SER A 394 19.59 -6.27 -11.39
CA SER A 394 19.35 -5.56 -10.12
C SER A 394 19.99 -6.28 -8.94
N ALA A 395 19.90 -7.62 -8.89
CA ALA A 395 20.55 -8.39 -7.85
C ALA A 395 22.08 -8.29 -7.90
N ARG A 396 22.69 -8.18 -9.09
CA ARG A 396 24.13 -7.99 -9.25
C ARG A 396 24.57 -6.58 -8.87
N THR A 397 23.81 -5.56 -9.30
CA THR A 397 24.11 -4.14 -9.10
C THR A 397 23.86 -3.69 -7.67
N PHE A 398 22.70 -4.04 -7.09
CA PHE A 398 22.30 -3.60 -5.75
C PHE A 398 22.56 -4.65 -4.66
N GLY A 399 22.77 -5.91 -5.02
CA GLY A 399 22.96 -7.00 -4.05
C GLY A 399 21.65 -7.66 -3.58
N PHE A 400 20.50 -7.30 -4.16
CA PHE A 400 19.20 -7.83 -3.77
C PHE A 400 18.27 -8.06 -4.96
N TRP A 401 17.58 -9.20 -4.98
CA TRP A 401 16.52 -9.49 -5.95
C TRP A 401 15.23 -8.77 -5.55
N PRO A 402 14.74 -7.80 -6.34
CA PRO A 402 13.58 -7.00 -5.98
C PRO A 402 12.35 -7.84 -5.63
N VAL A 403 11.59 -7.38 -4.64
CA VAL A 403 10.22 -7.85 -4.36
C VAL A 403 9.28 -7.04 -5.23
N GLU A 404 8.63 -7.70 -6.16
CA GLU A 404 7.66 -7.08 -7.06
C GLU A 404 6.27 -7.14 -6.41
N VAL A 405 5.55 -6.01 -6.42
CA VAL A 405 4.17 -5.92 -5.91
C VAL A 405 3.24 -5.55 -7.07
N TYR A 406 2.21 -6.35 -7.27
CA TYR A 406 1.19 -6.15 -8.29
C TYR A 406 -0.05 -5.49 -7.69
N GLY A 407 -0.57 -4.49 -8.39
CA GLY A 407 -1.66 -3.67 -7.88
C GLY A 407 -2.12 -2.52 -8.80
N SER A 408 -3.10 -1.77 -8.30
CA SER A 408 -3.63 -0.54 -8.90
C SER A 408 -4.13 0.44 -7.84
N THR A 409 -4.52 1.64 -8.25
CA THR A 409 -5.15 2.62 -7.34
C THR A 409 -6.48 2.13 -6.78
N GLU A 410 -7.19 1.29 -7.55
CA GLU A 410 -8.48 0.70 -7.16
C GLU A 410 -8.34 -0.54 -6.26
N THR A 411 -7.19 -1.20 -6.26
CA THR A 411 -7.01 -2.51 -5.61
C THR A 411 -5.93 -2.55 -4.53
N SER A 412 -5.11 -1.50 -4.41
CA SER A 412 -3.81 -1.50 -3.70
C SER A 412 -2.89 -2.63 -4.19
N GLY A 413 -1.91 -3.03 -3.39
CA GLY A 413 -1.13 -4.23 -3.66
C GLY A 413 -1.97 -5.47 -3.36
N ILE A 414 -2.07 -6.40 -4.31
CA ILE A 414 -2.90 -7.61 -4.18
C ILE A 414 -2.12 -8.91 -4.33
N ALA A 415 -0.93 -8.84 -4.90
CA ALA A 415 -0.05 -9.99 -5.09
C ALA A 415 1.40 -9.55 -5.12
N TRP A 416 2.30 -10.49 -4.91
CA TRP A 416 3.73 -10.26 -4.96
C TRP A 416 4.46 -11.42 -5.61
N ARG A 417 5.70 -11.15 -6.05
CA ARG A 417 6.62 -12.19 -6.50
C ARG A 417 8.06 -11.75 -6.31
N ARG A 418 8.97 -12.70 -6.52
CA ARG A 418 10.38 -12.43 -6.79
C ARG A 418 10.75 -13.21 -8.03
N SER A 419 11.11 -12.53 -9.12
CA SER A 419 11.42 -13.18 -10.40
C SER A 419 12.49 -14.30 -10.32
N LYS A 420 13.32 -14.33 -9.27
CA LYS A 420 14.25 -15.44 -8.97
C LYS A 420 13.54 -16.80 -8.84
N ASN A 421 12.30 -16.80 -8.33
CA ASN A 421 11.55 -17.99 -7.95
C ASN A 421 10.52 -18.42 -9.01
N GLY A 422 10.49 -17.75 -10.16
CA GLY A 422 9.48 -17.96 -11.21
C GLY A 422 8.75 -16.66 -11.58
N GLN A 423 7.86 -16.77 -12.56
CA GLN A 423 7.08 -15.62 -13.06
C GLN A 423 5.70 -15.52 -12.41
N GLU A 424 5.32 -16.51 -11.60
CA GLU A 424 4.01 -16.62 -10.98
C GLU A 424 3.85 -15.59 -9.85
N TRP A 425 2.70 -14.95 -9.81
CA TRP A 425 2.28 -14.06 -8.75
C TRP A 425 1.65 -14.84 -7.61
N THR A 426 2.07 -14.52 -6.38
CA THR A 426 1.49 -15.06 -5.16
C THR A 426 0.48 -14.05 -4.63
N PRO A 427 -0.83 -14.37 -4.60
CA PRO A 427 -1.83 -13.53 -3.97
C PRO A 427 -1.45 -13.19 -2.52
N PHE A 428 -1.81 -12.01 -2.06
CA PHE A 428 -1.74 -11.69 -0.65
C PHE A 428 -2.84 -12.42 0.12
N ASP A 429 -2.52 -12.92 1.32
CA ASP A 429 -3.45 -13.74 2.13
C ASP A 429 -4.72 -12.96 2.54
N ASN A 430 -4.67 -11.63 2.54
CA ASN A 430 -5.81 -10.76 2.81
C ASN A 430 -6.65 -10.46 1.55
N ALA A 431 -6.27 -10.97 0.38
CA ALA A 431 -6.98 -10.79 -0.89
C ALA A 431 -7.45 -12.14 -1.44
N LYS A 432 -8.73 -12.22 -1.84
CA LYS A 432 -9.26 -13.34 -2.60
C LYS A 432 -9.24 -12.98 -4.08
N ILE A 433 -8.57 -13.80 -4.88
CA ILE A 433 -8.40 -13.58 -6.32
C ILE A 433 -8.91 -14.79 -7.09
N TRP A 434 -9.69 -14.55 -8.15
CA TRP A 434 -10.18 -15.59 -9.07
C TRP A 434 -10.32 -15.04 -10.49
N LEU A 435 -10.58 -15.93 -11.47
CA LEU A 435 -10.87 -15.53 -12.85
C LEU A 435 -12.37 -15.36 -13.07
N GLY A 436 -12.76 -14.27 -13.74
CA GLY A 436 -14.09 -14.13 -14.32
C GLY A 436 -14.23 -14.90 -15.63
N ASP A 437 -15.47 -14.99 -16.14
CA ASP A 437 -15.78 -15.64 -17.42
C ASP A 437 -15.08 -14.98 -18.62
N ASP A 438 -14.66 -13.72 -18.46
CA ASP A 438 -13.87 -12.93 -19.41
C ASP A 438 -12.37 -13.20 -19.36
N GLY A 439 -11.92 -14.10 -18.47
CA GLY A 439 -10.50 -14.40 -18.24
C GLY A 439 -9.74 -13.31 -17.49
N CYS A 440 -10.44 -12.28 -16.98
CA CYS A 440 -9.85 -11.21 -16.20
C CYS A 440 -9.84 -11.53 -14.70
N LEU A 441 -8.87 -10.98 -13.96
CA LEU A 441 -8.80 -11.13 -12.51
C LEU A 441 -9.95 -10.38 -11.81
N ARG A 442 -10.58 -11.07 -10.87
CA ARG A 442 -11.57 -10.54 -9.91
C ARG A 442 -10.97 -10.61 -8.51
N ILE A 443 -11.14 -9.55 -7.74
CA ILE A 443 -10.51 -9.42 -6.41
C ILE A 443 -11.51 -8.94 -5.37
N ILE A 444 -11.48 -9.55 -4.18
CA ILE A 444 -12.04 -8.99 -2.95
C ILE A 444 -10.90 -8.83 -1.95
N SER A 445 -10.76 -7.65 -1.37
CA SER A 445 -9.79 -7.36 -0.30
C SER A 445 -10.36 -6.31 0.66
N PRO A 446 -9.82 -6.15 1.87
CA PRO A 446 -10.21 -5.08 2.80
C PRO A 446 -10.04 -3.66 2.24
N TYR A 447 -9.23 -3.49 1.20
CA TYR A 447 -9.04 -2.22 0.49
C TYR A 447 -10.21 -1.89 -0.45
N ILE A 448 -10.94 -2.90 -0.92
CA ILE A 448 -12.02 -2.73 -1.90
C ILE A 448 -13.34 -2.52 -1.16
N LYS A 449 -13.91 -1.31 -1.28
CA LYS A 449 -15.17 -0.92 -0.63
C LYS A 449 -16.38 -1.74 -1.10
N ASN A 450 -16.39 -2.15 -2.37
CA ASN A 450 -17.50 -2.94 -2.91
C ASN A 450 -17.41 -4.40 -2.39
N PRO A 451 -18.42 -4.91 -1.66
CA PRO A 451 -18.42 -6.29 -1.18
C PRO A 451 -18.41 -7.33 -2.32
N GLU A 452 -18.87 -6.99 -3.52
CA GLU A 452 -18.78 -7.85 -4.70
C GLU A 452 -17.35 -7.95 -5.28
N GLY A 453 -16.46 -7.07 -4.80
CA GLY A 453 -15.08 -6.98 -5.25
C GLY A 453 -14.87 -5.99 -6.39
N PHE A 454 -13.71 -6.10 -7.02
CA PHE A 454 -13.27 -5.29 -8.14
C PHE A 454 -12.91 -6.18 -9.32
N ALA A 455 -13.43 -5.81 -10.50
CA ALA A 455 -13.11 -6.44 -11.75
C ALA A 455 -11.96 -5.69 -12.42
N THR A 456 -10.81 -6.35 -12.56
CA THR A 456 -9.71 -5.78 -13.35
C THR A 456 -9.98 -5.97 -14.84
N ALA A 457 -9.20 -5.28 -15.67
CA ALA A 457 -9.08 -5.60 -17.09
C ALA A 457 -7.76 -6.34 -17.35
N ASP A 458 -7.26 -7.08 -16.37
CA ASP A 458 -5.98 -7.79 -16.44
C ASP A 458 -6.26 -9.29 -16.65
N LEU A 459 -5.89 -9.80 -17.82
CA LEU A 459 -6.02 -11.21 -18.19
C LEU A 459 -5.00 -12.04 -17.41
N ALA A 460 -5.40 -13.23 -16.94
CA ALA A 460 -4.51 -14.11 -16.21
C ALA A 460 -4.84 -15.60 -16.40
N GLU A 461 -3.89 -16.43 -16.00
CA GLU A 461 -4.01 -17.89 -15.89
C GLU A 461 -3.81 -18.29 -14.43
N MET A 462 -4.81 -18.94 -13.82
CA MET A 462 -4.72 -19.45 -12.45
C MET A 462 -4.06 -20.83 -12.42
N LEU A 463 -3.15 -21.03 -11.47
CA LEU A 463 -2.46 -22.29 -11.25
C LEU A 463 -3.15 -23.12 -10.15
N PRO A 464 -2.93 -24.46 -10.12
CA PRO A 464 -3.57 -25.32 -9.13
C PRO A 464 -3.24 -24.99 -7.66
N ASP A 465 -2.13 -24.30 -7.40
CA ASP A 465 -1.70 -23.87 -6.07
C ASP A 465 -2.24 -22.49 -5.65
N GLY A 466 -3.09 -21.87 -6.48
CA GLY A 466 -3.68 -20.56 -6.24
C GLY A 466 -2.82 -19.37 -6.68
N ARG A 467 -1.59 -19.60 -7.18
CA ARG A 467 -0.79 -18.56 -7.84
C ARG A 467 -1.34 -18.28 -9.24
N PHE A 468 -0.88 -17.20 -9.89
CA PHE A 468 -1.34 -16.85 -11.23
C PHE A 468 -0.25 -16.24 -12.12
N LEU A 469 -0.41 -16.40 -13.44
CA LEU A 469 0.41 -15.74 -14.47
C LEU A 469 -0.39 -14.63 -15.14
N LEU A 470 0.16 -13.41 -15.22
CA LEU A 470 -0.45 -12.32 -15.97
C LEU A 470 -0.25 -12.50 -17.48
N LYS A 471 -1.31 -12.26 -18.26
CA LYS A 471 -1.34 -12.37 -19.73
C LYS A 471 -1.52 -11.02 -20.44
N GLY A 472 -1.56 -9.92 -19.70
CA GLY A 472 -1.71 -8.56 -20.22
C GLY A 472 -3.07 -7.95 -19.91
N ARG A 473 -3.43 -6.85 -20.60
CA ARG A 473 -4.72 -6.18 -20.40
C ARG A 473 -5.71 -6.48 -21.52
N SER A 474 -6.98 -6.63 -21.16
CA SER A 474 -8.08 -6.79 -22.12
C SER A 474 -8.56 -5.45 -22.70
N ASP A 475 -8.22 -4.32 -22.07
CA ASP A 475 -8.56 -2.97 -22.52
C ASP A 475 -7.43 -2.29 -23.36
N SER A 476 -7.75 -1.18 -24.03
CA SER A 476 -6.81 -0.36 -24.82
C SER A 476 -5.83 0.46 -23.96
N ILE A 477 -5.65 0.12 -22.68
CA ILE A 477 -4.79 0.83 -21.74
C ILE A 477 -3.45 0.11 -21.63
N VAL A 478 -2.36 0.85 -21.79
CA VAL A 478 -0.99 0.32 -21.68
C VAL A 478 -0.22 1.03 -20.57
N LYS A 479 0.82 0.38 -20.05
CA LYS A 479 1.69 0.93 -19.00
C LYS A 479 3.04 1.31 -19.59
N ILE A 480 3.29 2.60 -19.82
CA ILE A 480 4.57 3.09 -20.34
C ILE A 480 5.32 3.80 -19.23
N GLU A 481 6.50 3.26 -18.88
CA GLU A 481 7.35 3.75 -17.76
C GLU A 481 6.52 4.01 -16.48
N GLU A 482 5.83 2.95 -16.00
CA GLU A 482 4.86 2.93 -14.88
C GLU A 482 3.60 3.78 -15.00
N LYS A 483 3.46 4.60 -16.03
CA LYS A 483 2.25 5.38 -16.23
C LYS A 483 1.22 4.59 -17.03
N ARG A 484 0.06 4.39 -16.43
CA ARG A 484 -1.13 3.86 -17.13
C ARG A 484 -1.62 4.94 -18.08
N ILE A 485 -1.54 4.68 -19.38
CA ILE A 485 -2.07 5.57 -20.41
C ILE A 485 -3.08 4.81 -21.26
N SER A 486 -4.26 5.38 -21.40
CA SER A 486 -5.25 4.89 -22.35
C SER A 486 -4.84 5.33 -23.74
N MET A 487 -4.64 4.39 -24.66
CA MET A 487 -4.37 4.74 -26.06
C MET A 487 -5.56 5.50 -26.66
N THR A 488 -6.78 5.11 -26.27
CA THR A 488 -8.02 5.81 -26.63
C THR A 488 -8.04 7.24 -26.11
N GLU A 489 -7.41 7.51 -24.97
CA GLU A 489 -7.33 8.86 -24.45
C GLU A 489 -6.41 9.75 -25.29
N VAL A 490 -5.25 9.23 -25.67
CA VAL A 490 -4.35 9.92 -26.59
C VAL A 490 -5.03 10.13 -27.95
N GLU A 491 -5.79 9.15 -28.44
CA GLU A 491 -6.61 9.27 -29.65
C GLU A 491 -7.61 10.44 -29.53
N ASN A 492 -8.39 10.50 -28.44
CA ASN A 492 -9.38 11.56 -28.22
C ASN A 492 -8.74 12.95 -28.17
N ARG A 493 -7.62 13.11 -27.46
CA ARG A 493 -6.94 14.42 -27.41
C ARG A 493 -6.39 14.82 -28.78
N ILE A 494 -5.88 13.88 -29.58
CA ILE A 494 -5.45 14.18 -30.95
C ILE A 494 -6.65 14.65 -31.80
N LEU A 495 -7.83 14.04 -31.65
CA LEU A 495 -9.07 14.47 -32.32
C LEU A 495 -9.52 15.86 -31.87
N ASP A 496 -9.47 16.15 -30.56
CA ASP A 496 -9.84 17.44 -29.95
C ASP A 496 -8.96 18.61 -30.40
N SER A 497 -7.84 18.34 -31.10
CA SER A 497 -7.05 19.39 -31.76
C SER A 497 -7.82 20.14 -32.86
N GLY A 498 -8.91 19.55 -33.37
CA GLY A 498 -9.71 20.09 -34.48
C GLY A 498 -9.07 19.93 -35.86
N LEU A 499 -7.91 19.26 -35.96
CA LEU A 499 -7.12 19.14 -37.21
C LEU A 499 -7.09 17.71 -37.78
N VAL A 500 -7.70 16.76 -37.08
CA VAL A 500 -7.64 15.31 -37.37
C VAL A 500 -9.06 14.80 -37.61
N SER A 501 -9.25 14.00 -38.67
CA SER A 501 -10.51 13.30 -38.96
C SER A 501 -10.56 11.91 -38.33
N ASP A 502 -9.42 11.22 -38.27
CA ASP A 502 -9.32 9.92 -37.62
C ASP A 502 -7.91 9.65 -37.05
N VAL A 503 -7.83 8.83 -36.02
CA VAL A 503 -6.57 8.46 -35.37
C VAL A 503 -6.63 7.03 -34.83
N LYS A 504 -5.47 6.37 -34.82
CA LYS A 504 -5.22 5.18 -34.03
C LYS A 504 -3.88 5.28 -33.32
N VAL A 505 -3.89 4.99 -32.03
CA VAL A 505 -2.70 4.87 -31.21
C VAL A 505 -2.50 3.40 -30.85
N ILE A 506 -1.26 2.94 -31.01
CA ILE A 506 -0.84 1.60 -30.65
C ILE A 506 0.38 1.67 -29.73
N ALA A 507 0.50 0.69 -28.84
CA ALA A 507 1.73 0.46 -28.12
C ALA A 507 2.66 -0.41 -28.96
N MET A 508 3.88 0.07 -29.13
CA MET A 508 4.98 -0.63 -29.79
C MET A 508 6.10 -0.90 -28.79
N GLU A 509 6.95 -1.84 -29.14
CA GLU A 509 8.12 -2.21 -28.35
C GLU A 509 9.34 -2.30 -29.25
N ASP A 510 10.40 -1.61 -28.84
CA ASP A 510 11.75 -1.72 -29.40
C ASP A 510 12.70 -1.90 -28.19
N ARG A 511 13.61 -0.96 -27.90
CA ARG A 511 14.38 -0.98 -26.63
C ARG A 511 13.52 -0.72 -25.38
N ARG A 512 12.43 0.05 -25.51
CA ARG A 512 11.45 0.37 -24.47
C ARG A 512 10.05 0.36 -25.09
N GLN A 513 9.01 0.17 -24.28
CA GLN A 513 7.63 0.32 -24.74
C GLN A 513 7.34 1.81 -25.00
N TYR A 514 6.67 2.13 -26.11
CA TYR A 514 6.31 3.50 -26.48
C TYR A 514 4.98 3.52 -27.26
N LEU A 515 4.32 4.69 -27.33
CA LEU A 515 3.15 4.88 -28.19
C LEU A 515 3.56 5.30 -29.61
N ALA A 516 2.83 4.79 -30.59
CA ALA A 516 2.90 5.25 -31.97
C ALA A 516 1.49 5.68 -32.43
N ALA A 517 1.41 6.81 -33.13
CA ALA A 517 0.15 7.38 -33.59
C ALA A 517 0.08 7.39 -35.12
N ALA A 518 -0.97 6.77 -35.67
CA ALA A 518 -1.34 6.84 -37.08
C ALA A 518 -2.54 7.80 -37.20
N ILE A 519 -2.41 8.81 -38.06
CA ILE A 519 -3.29 9.99 -38.08
C ILE A 519 -3.77 10.26 -39.50
N GLU A 520 -5.07 10.56 -39.63
CA GLU A 520 -5.69 11.10 -40.82
C GLU A 520 -6.05 12.58 -40.58
N LEU A 521 -5.45 13.49 -41.35
CA LEU A 521 -5.73 14.92 -41.21
C LEU A 521 -7.06 15.29 -41.89
N ASN A 522 -7.86 16.13 -41.24
CA ASN A 522 -9.06 16.70 -41.86
C ASN A 522 -8.68 17.85 -42.82
N ALA A 523 -9.66 18.44 -43.51
CA ALA A 523 -9.40 19.52 -44.48
C ALA A 523 -8.65 20.72 -43.88
N GLN A 524 -8.96 21.11 -42.64
CA GLN A 524 -8.27 22.20 -41.94
C GLN A 524 -6.84 21.80 -41.56
N GLY A 525 -6.62 20.57 -41.09
CA GLY A 525 -5.30 20.00 -40.83
C GLY A 525 -4.44 19.95 -42.09
N LYS A 526 -4.98 19.45 -43.21
CA LYS A 526 -4.29 19.42 -44.51
C LYS A 526 -3.92 20.83 -44.99
N ALA A 527 -4.83 21.80 -44.87
CA ALA A 527 -4.54 23.20 -45.22
C ALA A 527 -3.48 23.83 -44.32
N LYS A 528 -3.55 23.60 -43.01
CA LYS A 528 -2.59 24.14 -42.02
C LYS A 528 -1.18 23.60 -42.20
N PHE A 529 -1.05 22.33 -42.61
CA PHE A 529 0.24 21.64 -42.73
C PHE A 529 0.69 21.41 -44.17
N ALA A 530 0.06 22.07 -45.17
CA ALA A 530 0.32 21.84 -46.59
C ALA A 530 1.80 21.99 -46.96
N ASP A 531 2.47 23.00 -46.40
CA ASP A 531 3.89 23.31 -46.65
C ASP A 531 4.82 22.87 -45.49
N CYS A 532 4.28 22.14 -44.51
CA CYS A 532 5.04 21.72 -43.34
C CYS A 532 5.76 20.40 -43.58
N LYS A 533 7.01 20.31 -43.09
CA LYS A 533 7.70 19.02 -43.03
C LYS A 533 7.07 18.15 -41.95
N LYS A 534 7.10 16.82 -42.12
CA LYS A 534 6.62 15.84 -41.12
C LYS A 534 7.12 16.12 -39.70
N LEU A 535 8.36 16.57 -39.55
CA LEU A 535 8.94 16.93 -38.25
C LEU A 535 8.19 18.09 -37.57
N GLU A 536 7.70 19.07 -38.33
CA GLU A 536 6.95 20.21 -37.81
C GLU A 536 5.56 19.81 -37.36
N ILE A 537 4.90 18.92 -38.14
CA ILE A 537 3.62 18.33 -37.76
C ILE A 537 3.76 17.50 -36.48
N ASN A 538 4.82 16.67 -36.38
CA ASN A 538 5.15 15.92 -35.16
C ASN A 538 5.34 16.86 -33.97
N LYS A 539 6.13 17.93 -34.14
CA LYS A 539 6.36 18.93 -33.08
C LYS A 539 5.08 19.61 -32.64
N PHE A 540 4.16 19.90 -33.57
CA PHE A 540 2.85 20.47 -33.25
C PHE A 540 2.04 19.54 -32.35
N PHE A 541 1.78 18.29 -32.78
CA PHE A 541 0.99 17.35 -31.98
C PHE A 541 1.68 16.97 -30.68
N HIS A 542 3.01 16.85 -30.68
CA HIS A 542 3.79 16.64 -29.46
C HIS A 542 3.60 17.80 -28.48
N LYS A 543 3.74 19.05 -28.93
CA LYS A 543 3.52 20.25 -28.10
C LYS A 543 2.08 20.37 -27.62
N TYR A 544 1.11 20.01 -28.45
CA TYR A 544 -0.29 19.98 -28.08
C TYR A 544 -0.53 18.96 -26.96
N LEU A 545 -0.05 17.72 -27.11
CA LEU A 545 -0.23 16.66 -26.12
C LEU A 545 0.52 16.91 -24.80
N MET A 546 1.65 17.63 -24.82
CA MET A 546 2.36 18.04 -23.60
C MET A 546 1.54 18.93 -22.66
N GLN A 547 0.41 19.49 -23.11
CA GLN A 547 -0.49 20.24 -22.26
C GLN A 547 -1.32 19.33 -21.32
N TYR A 548 -1.50 18.06 -21.71
CA TYR A 548 -2.37 17.10 -21.04
C TYR A 548 -1.58 15.93 -20.42
N PHE A 549 -0.46 15.57 -21.02
CA PHE A 549 0.33 14.40 -20.65
C PHE A 549 1.79 14.75 -20.42
N GLU A 550 2.46 13.96 -19.59
CA GLU A 550 3.93 13.99 -19.52
C GLU A 550 4.56 13.43 -20.80
N ASN A 551 5.72 13.97 -21.17
CA ASN A 551 6.46 13.61 -22.38
C ASN A 551 6.68 12.08 -22.55
N VAL A 552 6.77 11.35 -21.44
CA VAL A 552 7.02 9.89 -21.45
C VAL A 552 5.89 9.09 -22.10
N VAL A 553 4.63 9.52 -21.95
CA VAL A 553 3.47 8.81 -22.52
C VAL A 553 2.99 9.38 -23.85
N ILE A 554 3.70 10.39 -24.41
CA ILE A 554 3.37 10.97 -25.72
C ILE A 554 3.92 10.06 -26.84
N PRO A 555 3.19 9.88 -27.96
CA PRO A 555 3.68 9.09 -29.08
C PRO A 555 5.06 9.51 -29.57
N LYS A 556 5.95 8.53 -29.72
CA LYS A 556 7.34 8.73 -30.18
C LYS A 556 7.47 8.55 -31.70
N LYS A 557 6.57 7.76 -32.31
CA LYS A 557 6.48 7.60 -33.76
C LYS A 557 5.13 8.06 -34.28
N TRP A 558 5.16 8.71 -35.43
CA TRP A 558 4.00 9.34 -36.05
C TRP A 558 3.94 8.95 -37.53
N ARG A 559 2.73 8.62 -38.00
CA ARG A 559 2.41 8.36 -39.41
C ARG A 559 1.18 9.19 -39.76
N PHE A 560 1.29 10.00 -40.80
CA PHE A 560 0.17 10.76 -41.37
C PHE A 560 -0.21 10.09 -42.68
N LEU A 561 -1.49 9.75 -42.82
CA LEU A 561 -2.03 8.97 -43.93
C LEU A 561 -3.22 9.72 -44.53
N ASP A 562 -3.49 9.46 -45.80
CA ASP A 562 -4.74 9.93 -46.41
C ASP A 562 -5.96 9.19 -45.88
N LYS A 563 -5.78 7.92 -45.48
CA LYS A 563 -6.81 7.11 -44.83
C LYS A 563 -6.19 6.04 -43.95
N LEU A 564 -6.77 5.80 -42.77
CA LEU A 564 -6.35 4.70 -41.90
C LEU A 564 -6.82 3.33 -42.44
N PRO A 565 -6.00 2.27 -42.33
CA PRO A 565 -6.42 0.93 -42.73
C PRO A 565 -7.52 0.42 -41.79
N THR A 566 -8.63 0.00 -42.39
CA THR A 566 -9.82 -0.53 -41.71
C THR A 566 -10.29 -1.79 -42.41
N ASP A 567 -10.88 -2.74 -41.68
CA ASP A 567 -11.56 -3.88 -42.28
C ASP A 567 -12.88 -3.46 -42.99
N VAL A 568 -13.58 -4.45 -43.57
CA VAL A 568 -14.89 -4.25 -44.22
C VAL A 568 -15.98 -3.76 -43.26
N GLN A 569 -15.76 -3.81 -41.94
CA GLN A 569 -16.65 -3.31 -40.90
C GLN A 569 -16.20 -1.94 -40.34
N GLY A 570 -15.13 -1.34 -40.89
CA GLY A 570 -14.59 -0.06 -40.42
C GLY A 570 -13.70 -0.17 -39.17
N LYS A 571 -13.32 -1.37 -38.74
CA LYS A 571 -12.49 -1.60 -37.57
C LYS A 571 -11.00 -1.52 -37.92
N LYS A 572 -10.24 -0.76 -37.12
CA LYS A 572 -8.79 -0.58 -37.24
C LYS A 572 -8.08 -1.70 -36.46
N HIS A 573 -7.64 -2.76 -37.12
CA HIS A 573 -6.91 -3.85 -36.46
C HIS A 573 -5.51 -3.41 -36.04
N LYS A 574 -5.08 -3.86 -34.86
CA LYS A 574 -3.79 -3.49 -34.27
C LYS A 574 -2.60 -3.89 -35.15
N GLU A 575 -2.64 -5.06 -35.77
CA GLU A 575 -1.54 -5.56 -36.61
C GLU A 575 -1.38 -4.76 -37.90
N ASP A 576 -2.49 -4.38 -38.56
CA ASP A 576 -2.46 -3.54 -39.77
C ASP A 576 -1.84 -2.17 -39.47
N ILE A 577 -2.20 -1.59 -38.32
CA ILE A 577 -1.65 -0.31 -37.88
C ILE A 577 -0.19 -0.46 -37.48
N LYS A 578 0.19 -1.58 -36.86
CA LYS A 578 1.58 -1.87 -36.48
C LYS A 578 2.48 -2.02 -37.71
N ALA A 579 1.99 -2.63 -38.79
CA ALA A 579 2.72 -2.79 -40.04
C ALA A 579 3.19 -1.44 -40.63
N LEU A 580 2.40 -0.36 -40.47
CA LEU A 580 2.74 1.00 -40.93
C LEU A 580 4.05 1.55 -40.32
N PHE A 581 4.46 1.03 -39.16
CA PHE A 581 5.65 1.48 -38.43
C PHE A 581 6.83 0.52 -38.54
N LEU A 582 6.63 -0.67 -39.12
CA LEU A 582 7.65 -1.67 -39.37
C LEU A 582 8.26 -1.56 -40.77
N GLN A 583 7.53 -0.96 -41.71
CA GLN A 583 8.07 -0.61 -43.02
C GLN A 583 9.06 0.55 -42.88
N SER A 584 10.31 0.31 -43.26
CA SER A 584 11.33 1.34 -43.44
C SER A 584 10.83 2.33 -44.50
N GLU A 585 10.92 3.63 -44.18
CA GLU A 585 10.56 4.71 -45.11
C GLU A 585 11.40 4.56 -46.38
N ALA A 586 10.74 4.34 -47.52
CA ALA A 586 11.34 4.45 -48.85
C ALA A 586 11.43 5.92 -49.28
#